data_AF-A0A7S3HHP9-F1
#
_entry.id   AF-A0A7S3HHP9-F1
#
_cell.length_a   1.000
_cell.length_b   1.000
_cell.length_c   1.000
_cell.angle_alpha   90.00
_cell.angle_beta   90.00
_cell.angle_gamma   90.00
#
_symmetry.space_group_name_H-M   'P 1'
#
loop_
_entity.id
_entity.type
_entity.pdbx_description
1 polymer ?
#
loop_
_entity_poly.entity_id
_entity_poly.type
_entity_poly.pdbx_seq_one_letter_code
_entity_poly.pdbx_strand_id
1 'polypeptide(L)'
;FALLGLQLMWTTQCQDALSKARSNKQVMVETLRLQLATLQDLSGWCLEDLGTKINRIKVETLVTIQVHQRDVFSDLTKRFRERKLTDANDFEWLKQTRFAWQANSSDEHGAGACVISICDVEYKYNNEYL
;
A
#
# COMPACT_ATOMS: atom_id res chain seq x y z
N PHE A 1 0.87 -9.00 11.94
CA PHE A 1 1.27 -9.45 10.60
C PHE A 1 0.34 -8.99 9.48
N ALA A 2 -0.99 -9.09 9.60
CA ALA A 2 -1.92 -8.67 8.54
C ALA A 2 -1.72 -7.22 8.06
N LEU A 3 -1.45 -6.27 8.97
CA LEU A 3 -1.23 -4.87 8.63
C LEU A 3 0.01 -4.65 7.74
N LEU A 4 1.16 -5.24 8.09
CA LEU A 4 2.36 -5.13 7.26
C LEU A 4 2.15 -5.77 5.89
N GLY A 5 1.49 -6.93 5.85
CA GLY A 5 1.12 -7.59 4.59
C GLY A 5 0.27 -6.71 3.68
N LEU A 6 -0.74 -6.03 4.24
CA LEU A 6 -1.59 -5.08 3.51
C LEU A 6 -0.75 -3.92 2.92
N GLN A 7 0.17 -3.36 3.71
CA GLN A 7 1.04 -2.27 3.26
C GLN A 7 2.04 -2.68 2.18
N LEU A 8 2.63 -3.88 2.30
CA LEU A 8 3.52 -4.45 1.28
C LEU A 8 2.76 -4.70 -0.03
N MET A 9 1.58 -5.32 0.05
CA MET A 9 0.73 -5.61 -1.11
C MET A 9 0.31 -4.32 -1.81
N TRP A 10 -0.20 -3.34 -1.06
CA TRP A 10 -0.61 -2.06 -1.61
C TRP A 10 0.57 -1.34 -2.30
N THR A 11 1.72 -1.26 -1.64
CA THR A 11 2.91 -0.61 -2.21
C THR A 11 3.32 -1.25 -3.52
N THR A 12 3.35 -2.60 -3.55
CA THR A 12 3.74 -3.37 -4.74
C THR A 12 2.78 -3.12 -5.91
N GLN A 13 1.46 -3.20 -5.66
CA GLN A 13 0.45 -2.97 -6.67
C GLN A 13 0.49 -1.54 -7.25
N CYS A 14 0.68 -0.54 -6.38
CA CYS A 14 0.81 0.86 -6.79
C CYS A 14 2.07 1.11 -7.63
N GLN A 15 3.22 0.61 -7.17
CA GLN A 15 4.50 0.74 -7.87
C GLN A 15 4.44 0.10 -9.26
N ASP A 16 3.86 -1.10 -9.35
CA ASP A 16 3.65 -1.80 -10.62
C ASP A 16 2.72 -1.06 -11.56
N ALA A 17 1.62 -0.50 -11.05
CA ALA A 17 0.69 0.28 -11.85
C ALA A 17 1.36 1.55 -12.41
N LEU A 18 2.09 2.29 -11.56
CA LEU A 18 2.78 3.51 -11.95
C LEU A 18 3.90 3.25 -12.97
N SER A 19 4.66 2.16 -12.83
CA SER A 19 5.69 1.78 -13.81
C SER A 19 5.11 1.41 -15.18
N LYS A 20 3.91 0.82 -15.20
CA LYS A 20 3.20 0.42 -16.42
C LYS A 20 2.27 1.51 -16.97
N ALA A 21 2.08 2.62 -16.26
CA ALA A 21 1.08 3.64 -16.59
C ALA A 21 1.31 4.28 -17.97
N ARG A 22 2.57 4.40 -18.40
CA ARG A 22 2.91 4.93 -19.74
C ARG A 22 2.47 4.01 -20.88
N SER A 23 2.57 2.69 -20.70
CA SER A 23 2.28 1.70 -21.75
C SER A 23 0.84 1.17 -21.68
N ASN A 24 0.26 1.08 -20.48
CA ASN A 24 -1.13 0.65 -20.27
C ASN A 24 -1.92 1.76 -19.57
N LYS A 25 -2.77 2.46 -20.33
CA LYS A 25 -3.61 3.55 -19.80
C LYS A 25 -4.71 3.08 -18.83
N GLN A 26 -5.04 1.79 -18.81
CA GLN A 26 -6.07 1.23 -17.93
C GLN A 26 -5.51 0.71 -16.60
N VAL A 27 -4.20 0.47 -16.49
CA VAL A 27 -3.60 -0.18 -15.31
C VAL A 27 -3.92 0.56 -14.01
N MET A 28 -3.88 1.90 -14.03
CA MET A 28 -4.22 2.72 -12.87
C MET A 28 -5.68 2.53 -12.44
N VAL A 29 -6.60 2.44 -13.40
CA VAL A 29 -8.03 2.25 -13.11
C VAL A 29 -8.30 0.83 -12.61
N GLU A 30 -7.63 -0.17 -13.18
CA GLU A 30 -7.73 -1.57 -12.77
C GLU A 30 -7.20 -1.76 -11.34
N THR A 31 -6.02 -1.21 -11.03
CA THR A 31 -5.47 -1.26 -9.67
C THR A 31 -6.34 -0.53 -8.66
N LEU A 32 -6.96 0.61 -9.02
CA LEU A 32 -7.90 1.30 -8.15
C LEU A 32 -9.14 0.44 -7.85
N ARG A 33 -9.64 -0.34 -8.83
CA ARG A 33 -10.73 -1.29 -8.61
C ARG A 33 -10.33 -2.41 -7.64
N LEU A 34 -9.10 -2.91 -7.73
CA LEU A 34 -8.58 -3.91 -6.79
C LEU A 34 -8.56 -3.36 -5.36
N GLN A 35 -8.11 -2.12 -5.16
CA GLN A 35 -8.09 -1.49 -3.84
C GLN A 35 -9.49 -1.25 -3.28
N LEU A 36 -10.46 -0.91 -4.13
CA LEU A 36 -11.87 -0.80 -3.75
C LEU A 36 -12.45 -2.15 -3.33
N ALA A 37 -12.13 -3.23 -4.05
CA ALA A 37 -12.56 -4.57 -3.68
C ALA A 37 -11.99 -4.98 -2.31
N THR A 38 -10.69 -4.76 -2.07
CA THR A 38 -10.09 -5.01 -0.75
C THR A 38 -10.76 -4.20 0.35
N LEU A 39 -11.10 -2.92 0.11
CA LEU A 39 -11.82 -2.12 1.09
C LEU A 39 -13.23 -2.66 1.37
N GLN A 40 -13.93 -3.15 0.34
CA GLN A 40 -15.25 -3.76 0.48
C GLN A 40 -15.17 -5.04 1.32
N ASP A 41 -14.18 -5.89 1.07
CA ASP A 41 -13.97 -7.13 1.85
C ASP A 41 -13.70 -6.81 3.32
N LEU A 42 -12.75 -5.90 3.60
CA LEU A 42 -12.43 -5.48 4.97
C LEU A 42 -13.63 -4.85 5.68
N SER A 43 -14.42 -4.05 4.95
CA SER A 43 -15.63 -3.44 5.50
C SER A 43 -16.73 -4.47 5.77
N GLY A 44 -16.82 -5.52 4.96
CA GLY A 44 -17.71 -6.65 5.16
C GLY A 44 -17.42 -7.38 6.47
N TRP A 45 -16.15 -7.64 6.76
CA TRP A 45 -15.74 -8.30 8.01
C TRP A 45 -16.14 -7.52 9.27
N CYS A 46 -16.29 -6.20 9.21
CA CYS A 46 -16.77 -5.40 10.34
C CYS A 46 -18.21 -5.75 10.75
N LEU A 47 -19.00 -6.31 9.83
CA LEU A 47 -20.38 -6.73 10.04
C LEU A 47 -20.51 -8.15 10.58
N GLU A 48 -19.42 -8.93 10.56
CA GLU A 48 -19.38 -10.30 11.07
C GLU A 48 -19.10 -10.34 12.58
N ASP A 49 -19.32 -11.52 13.18
CA ASP A 49 -18.90 -11.77 14.56
C ASP A 49 -17.38 -12.03 14.62
N LEU A 50 -16.64 -11.01 15.02
CA LEU A 50 -15.18 -11.06 15.17
C LEU A 50 -14.71 -11.69 16.49
N GLY A 51 -15.65 -12.11 17.36
CA GLY A 51 -15.41 -12.79 18.63
C GLY A 51 -14.84 -11.88 19.72
N THR A 52 -13.58 -11.45 19.59
CA THR A 52 -12.90 -10.65 20.63
C THR A 52 -12.85 -9.17 20.27
N LYS A 53 -12.85 -8.30 21.30
CA LYS A 53 -12.63 -6.85 21.13
C LYS A 53 -11.31 -6.54 20.40
N ILE A 54 -10.26 -7.34 20.67
CA ILE A 54 -8.95 -7.18 20.01
C ILE A 54 -9.04 -7.47 18.51
N ASN A 55 -9.77 -8.51 18.10
CA ASN A 55 -9.97 -8.80 16.68
C ASN A 55 -10.73 -7.68 15.97
N ARG A 56 -11.76 -7.12 16.64
CA ARG A 56 -12.48 -5.95 16.12
C ARG A 56 -11.55 -4.75 15.90
N ILE A 57 -10.73 -4.40 16.89
CA ILE A 57 -9.74 -3.32 16.75
C ILE A 57 -8.78 -3.58 15.60
N LYS A 58 -8.30 -4.83 15.42
CA LYS A 58 -7.41 -5.20 14.32
C LYS A 58 -8.07 -4.98 12.96
N VAL A 59 -9.31 -5.42 12.77
CA VAL A 59 -10.04 -5.24 11.50
C VAL A 59 -10.34 -3.77 11.24
N GLU A 60 -10.80 -3.03 12.25
CA GLU A 60 -11.04 -1.57 12.15
C GLU A 60 -9.75 -0.83 11.75
N THR A 61 -8.60 -1.22 12.32
CA THR A 61 -7.29 -0.66 11.96
C THR A 61 -6.96 -0.92 10.48
N LEU A 62 -7.21 -2.14 9.98
CA LEU A 62 -7.00 -2.48 8.57
C LEU A 62 -7.91 -1.63 7.67
N VAL A 63 -9.18 -1.44 8.03
CA VAL A 63 -10.12 -0.59 7.29
C VAL A 63 -9.62 0.85 7.24
N THR A 64 -9.21 1.43 8.38
CA THR A 64 -8.69 2.81 8.42
C THR A 64 -7.50 3.00 7.49
N ILE A 65 -6.56 2.06 7.50
CA ILE A 65 -5.38 2.12 6.62
C ILE A 65 -5.76 1.95 5.15
N GLN A 66 -6.65 0.99 4.83
CA GLN A 66 -7.08 0.75 3.45
C GLN A 66 -7.86 1.94 2.86
N VAL A 67 -8.68 2.63 3.67
CA VAL A 67 -9.39 3.86 3.27
C VAL A 67 -8.40 4.92 2.80
N HIS A 68 -7.37 5.20 3.61
CA HIS A 68 -6.31 6.14 3.26
C HIS A 68 -5.57 5.73 1.99
N GLN A 69 -5.14 4.48 1.90
CA GLN A 69 -4.43 3.91 0.76
C GLN A 69 -5.20 4.05 -0.56
N ARG A 70 -6.51 3.75 -0.52
CA ARG A 70 -7.41 3.92 -1.65
C ARG A 70 -7.59 5.39 -2.04
N ASP A 71 -7.66 6.30 -1.07
CA ASP A 71 -7.79 7.74 -1.35
C ASP A 71 -6.55 8.30 -2.03
N VAL A 72 -5.37 7.92 -1.54
CA VAL A 72 -4.07 8.27 -2.15
C VAL A 72 -4.05 7.81 -3.60
N PHE A 73 -4.37 6.54 -3.86
CA PHE A 73 -4.28 6.03 -5.23
C PHE A 73 -5.38 6.56 -6.16
N SER A 74 -6.55 6.90 -5.62
CA SER A 74 -7.60 7.61 -6.34
C SER A 74 -7.10 8.97 -6.83
N ASP A 75 -6.40 9.73 -5.97
CA ASP A 75 -5.78 11.02 -6.35
C ASP A 75 -4.69 10.83 -7.41
N LEU A 76 -3.79 9.84 -7.25
CA LEU A 76 -2.77 9.51 -8.25
C LEU A 76 -3.40 9.15 -9.61
N THR A 77 -4.49 8.36 -9.59
CA THR A 77 -5.23 7.98 -10.80
C THR A 77 -5.86 9.20 -11.47
N LYS A 78 -6.42 10.13 -10.70
CA LYS A 78 -6.94 11.41 -11.21
C LYS A 78 -5.83 12.23 -11.87
N ARG A 79 -4.69 12.41 -11.20
CA ARG A 79 -3.54 13.15 -11.74
C ARG A 79 -2.98 12.53 -13.00
N PHE A 80 -2.93 11.20 -13.06
CA PHE A 80 -2.55 10.46 -14.26
C PHE A 80 -3.49 10.77 -15.44
N ARG A 81 -4.81 10.76 -15.23
CA ARG A 81 -5.80 11.14 -16.28
C ARG A 81 -5.63 12.60 -16.74
N GLU A 82 -5.28 13.49 -15.82
CA GLU A 82 -4.97 14.90 -16.10
C GLU A 82 -3.58 15.10 -16.73
N ARG A 83 -2.81 14.02 -16.97
CA ARG A 83 -1.42 14.04 -17.46
C ARG A 83 -0.45 14.83 -16.57
N LYS A 84 -0.76 14.91 -15.27
CA LYS A 84 0.07 15.57 -14.24
C LYS A 84 0.97 14.58 -13.48
N LEU A 85 0.76 13.28 -13.69
CA LEU A 85 1.58 12.20 -13.17
C LEU A 85 1.96 11.28 -14.33
N THR A 86 3.22 10.88 -14.39
CA THR A 86 3.74 10.11 -15.55
C THR A 86 4.25 8.72 -15.17
N ASP A 87 4.89 8.57 -14.01
CA ASP A 87 5.47 7.31 -13.56
C ASP A 87 5.71 7.32 -12.03
N ALA A 88 6.38 6.28 -11.54
CA ALA A 88 6.64 6.05 -10.13
C ALA A 88 7.71 6.97 -9.51
N ASN A 89 8.31 7.90 -10.25
CA ASN A 89 9.20 8.93 -9.70
C ASN A 89 8.45 10.23 -9.35
N ASP A 90 7.13 10.27 -9.55
CA ASP A 90 6.32 11.43 -9.23
C ASP A 90 6.29 11.69 -7.71
N PHE A 91 6.49 12.95 -7.32
CA PHE A 91 6.54 13.33 -5.91
C PHE A 91 5.26 13.00 -5.15
N GLU A 92 4.09 13.02 -5.80
CA GLU A 92 2.82 12.69 -5.15
C GLU A 92 2.76 11.22 -4.69
N TRP A 93 3.48 10.35 -5.38
CA TRP A 93 3.73 8.98 -4.95
C TRP A 93 4.90 8.91 -3.96
N LEU A 94 6.00 9.60 -4.25
CA LEU A 94 7.20 9.54 -3.41
C LEU A 94 6.98 10.07 -1.99
N LYS A 95 6.05 11.00 -1.78
CA LYS A 95 5.73 11.50 -0.43
C LYS A 95 5.00 10.50 0.48
N GLN A 96 4.50 9.39 -0.08
CA GLN A 96 3.79 8.37 0.69
C GLN A 96 4.78 7.43 1.38
N THR A 97 4.41 6.88 2.54
CA THR A 97 5.17 5.79 3.16
C THR A 97 4.96 4.51 2.37
N ARG A 98 6.06 3.90 1.91
CA ARG A 98 6.08 2.73 1.04
C ARG A 98 6.84 1.59 1.71
N PHE A 99 6.29 0.39 1.68
CA PHE A 99 6.90 -0.80 2.25
C PHE A 99 7.26 -1.76 1.13
N ALA A 100 8.51 -2.21 1.09
CA ALA A 100 8.98 -3.16 0.09
C ALA A 100 9.88 -4.22 0.72
N TRP A 101 9.74 -5.46 0.28
CA TRP A 101 10.72 -6.50 0.57
C TRP A 101 11.87 -6.41 -0.42
N GLN A 102 13.09 -6.17 0.07
CA GLN A 102 14.29 -6.09 -0.75
C GLN A 102 15.19 -7.30 -0.49
N ALA A 103 15.24 -8.23 -1.46
CA ALA A 103 16.02 -9.47 -1.34
C ALA A 103 17.54 -9.25 -1.34
N ASN A 104 18.01 -8.15 -1.93
CA ASN A 104 19.42 -7.74 -1.96
C ASN A 104 19.84 -6.88 -0.76
N SER A 105 18.92 -6.58 0.15
CA SER A 105 19.20 -5.91 1.41
C SER A 105 19.51 -6.94 2.51
N SER A 106 19.87 -6.46 3.70
CA SER A 106 20.07 -7.30 4.88
C SER A 106 19.63 -6.56 6.13
N ASP A 107 19.12 -7.29 7.11
CA ASP A 107 18.84 -6.78 8.44
C ASP A 107 19.56 -7.62 9.51
N GLU A 108 19.23 -7.41 10.78
CA GLU A 108 19.82 -8.16 11.90
C GLU A 108 19.51 -9.67 11.87
N HIS A 109 18.53 -10.10 11.09
CA HIS A 109 18.08 -11.48 10.95
C HIS A 109 18.66 -12.18 9.72
N GLY A 110 19.37 -11.47 8.83
CA GLY A 110 20.12 -12.06 7.72
C GLY A 110 19.85 -11.41 6.36
N ALA A 111 19.74 -12.25 5.32
CA ALA A 111 19.55 -11.81 3.95
C ALA A 111 18.07 -11.49 3.65
N GLY A 112 17.84 -10.38 2.96
CA GLY A 112 16.52 -9.80 2.75
C GLY A 112 16.13 -8.87 3.90
N ALA A 113 15.49 -7.75 3.57
CA ALA A 113 14.95 -6.85 4.58
C ALA A 113 13.65 -6.19 4.10
N CYS A 114 12.75 -5.90 5.04
CA CYS A 114 11.64 -4.99 4.80
C CYS A 114 12.17 -3.55 4.89
N VAL A 115 12.12 -2.84 3.78
CA VAL A 115 12.55 -1.45 3.66
C VAL A 115 11.31 -0.55 3.61
N ILE A 116 11.35 0.50 4.42
CA ILE A 116 10.35 1.56 4.46
C ILE A 116 10.96 2.79 3.78
N SER A 117 10.33 3.24 2.70
CA SER A 117 10.77 4.43 1.97
C SER A 117 9.73 5.54 2.11
N ILE A 118 10.19 6.78 2.33
CA ILE A 118 9.37 7.98 2.27
C ILE A 118 10.22 9.11 1.66
N CYS A 119 9.67 9.81 0.67
CA CYS A 119 10.42 10.73 -0.19
C CYS A 119 11.68 10.05 -0.74
N ASP A 120 12.85 10.58 -0.36
CA ASP A 120 14.21 10.19 -0.73
C ASP A 120 14.95 9.44 0.39
N VAL A 121 14.29 9.14 1.52
CA VAL A 121 14.88 8.43 2.65
C VAL A 121 14.35 7.00 2.76
N GLU A 122 15.24 6.11 3.19
CA GLU A 122 14.95 4.68 3.40
C GLU A 122 15.36 4.26 4.80
N TYR A 123 14.52 3.43 5.43
CA TYR A 123 14.72 2.85 6.75
C TYR A 123 14.52 1.34 6.69
N LYS A 124 15.22 0.59 7.54
CA LYS A 124 14.92 -0.83 7.75
C LYS A 124 13.81 -0.95 8.79
N TYR A 125 12.90 -1.88 8.59
CA TYR A 125 11.87 -2.19 9.57
C TYR A 125 12.49 -2.95 10.76
N ASN A 126 12.25 -2.47 11.98
CA ASN A 126 12.90 -2.99 13.20
C ASN A 126 12.22 -4.23 13.83
N ASN A 127 11.12 -4.72 13.25
CA ASN A 127 10.40 -5.90 13.76
C ASN A 127 9.91 -5.80 15.23
N GLU A 128 9.77 -4.59 15.77
CA GLU A 128 9.24 -4.33 17.10
C GLU A 128 7.71 -4.58 17.17
N TYR A 129 7.25 -5.14 18.29
CA TYR A 129 5.81 -5.29 18.55
C TYR A 129 5.22 -3.97 19.04
N LEU A 130 4.12 -3.53 18.40
CA LEU A 130 3.28 -2.42 18.84
C LEU A 130 2.08 -2.92 19.67
#